data_AF-A0A379U0V4-F1
#
_entry.id   AF-A0A379U0V4-F1
#
_cell.length_a   1.000
_cell.length_b   1.000
_cell.length_c   1.000
_cell.angle_alpha   90.00
_cell.angle_beta   90.00
_cell.angle_gamma   90.00
#
_symmetry.space_group_name_H-M   'P 1'
#
loop_
_entity.id
_entity.type
_entity.pdbx_description
1 polymer ?
#
loop_
_entity_poly.entity_id
_entity_poly.type
_entity_poly.pdbx_seq_one_letter_code
_entity_poly.pdbx_strand_id
1 'polypeptide(L)'
;MPNVAQLAQNGVKMTNAFVAHPVCGPSRAGIYTGRYPTSFGTYSNDDAIKGIPLDIKLLPALFQENGYATANIGKWHNSRIDKKNYVADDVKTRDYHDNMILSANLVMSPKSAVLIILIVITRLAQRYGIPRLFGAIARIFLHQVI
;
A
#
# COMPACT_ATOMS: atom_id res chain seq x y z
N MET A 1 -16.43 25.05 6.48
CA MET A 1 -16.40 23.70 5.86
C MET A 1 -17.75 23.01 6.08
N PRO A 2 -18.76 23.21 5.21
CA PRO A 2 -20.13 22.74 5.45
C PRO A 2 -20.25 21.21 5.57
N ASN A 3 -19.61 20.45 4.68
CA ASN A 3 -19.66 18.97 4.70
C ASN A 3 -19.04 18.37 5.98
N VAL A 4 -17.94 18.97 6.47
CA VAL A 4 -17.26 18.53 7.70
C VAL A 4 -18.12 18.85 8.93
N ALA A 5 -18.78 20.01 8.93
CA ALA A 5 -19.68 20.40 10.03
C ALA A 5 -20.88 19.45 10.14
N GLN A 6 -21.49 19.06 9.00
CA GLN A 6 -22.58 18.09 8.97
C GLN A 6 -22.14 16.71 9.48
N LEU A 7 -20.95 16.22 9.07
CA LEU A 7 -20.40 14.97 9.59
C LEU A 7 -20.19 15.00 11.11
N ALA A 8 -19.72 16.13 11.64
CA ALA A 8 -19.50 16.31 13.08
C ALA A 8 -20.80 16.40 13.89
N GLN A 9 -21.89 16.92 13.30
CA GLN A 9 -23.21 16.98 13.94
C GLN A 9 -23.90 15.61 13.98
N ASN A 10 -23.71 14.79 12.94
CA ASN A 10 -24.37 13.49 12.79
C ASN A 10 -23.52 12.31 13.28
N GLY A 11 -22.37 12.56 13.91
CA GLY A 11 -21.41 11.53 14.31
C GLY A 11 -20.77 11.81 15.67
N VAL A 12 -19.69 11.10 15.96
CA VAL A 12 -18.91 11.28 17.19
C VAL A 12 -17.75 12.24 16.93
N LYS A 13 -17.72 13.35 17.66
CA LYS A 13 -16.60 14.31 17.63
C LYS A 13 -15.62 14.02 18.76
N MET A 14 -14.43 13.54 18.40
CA MET A 14 -13.31 13.42 19.34
C MET A 14 -12.72 14.80 19.61
N THR A 15 -12.92 15.34 20.81
CA THR A 15 -12.36 16.65 21.23
C THR A 15 -10.92 16.57 21.71
N ASN A 16 -10.44 15.36 21.99
CA ASN A 16 -9.07 15.08 22.41
C ASN A 16 -8.49 13.89 21.62
N ALA A 17 -8.02 14.18 20.41
CA ALA A 17 -7.47 13.18 19.49
C ALA A 17 -5.97 13.45 19.25
N PHE A 18 -5.14 12.41 19.38
CA PHE A 18 -3.70 12.51 19.27
C PHE A 18 -3.17 11.69 18.09
N VAL A 19 -2.03 12.12 17.56
CA VAL A 19 -1.28 11.38 16.54
C VAL A 19 -0.08 10.70 17.18
N ALA A 20 0.35 9.56 16.62
CA ALA A 20 1.53 8.86 17.09
C ALA A 20 2.83 9.64 16.86
N HIS A 21 2.84 10.61 15.93
CA HIS A 21 4.00 11.43 15.61
C HIS A 21 3.59 12.76 14.94
N PRO A 22 4.27 13.90 15.19
CA PRO A 22 3.91 15.20 14.63
C PRO A 22 4.31 15.43 13.16
N VAL A 23 4.78 14.40 12.44
CA VAL A 23 5.17 14.52 11.01
C VAL A 23 4.48 13.44 10.17
N CYS A 24 4.25 13.75 8.90
CA CYS A 24 3.27 13.03 8.09
C CYS A 24 3.63 11.57 7.76
N GLY A 25 4.89 11.24 7.46
CA GLY A 25 5.32 9.86 7.20
C GLY A 25 5.10 8.95 8.40
N PRO A 26 5.77 9.21 9.54
CA PRO A 26 5.56 8.48 10.79
C PRO A 26 4.10 8.47 11.27
N SER A 27 3.38 9.61 11.22
CA SER A 27 1.98 9.67 11.63
C SER A 27 1.10 8.70 10.82
N ARG A 28 1.28 8.64 9.51
CA ARG A 28 0.59 7.70 8.62
C ARG A 28 1.02 6.26 8.87
N ALA A 29 2.31 6.01 9.11
CA ALA A 29 2.81 4.68 9.45
C ALA A 29 2.10 4.12 10.71
N GLY A 30 1.88 4.98 11.70
CA GLY A 30 1.12 4.63 12.90
C GLY A 30 -0.34 4.25 12.59
N ILE A 31 -1.02 5.01 11.73
CA ILE A 31 -2.39 4.70 11.30
C ILE A 31 -2.45 3.39 10.51
N TYR A 32 -1.50 3.14 9.61
CA TYR A 32 -1.51 1.94 8.76
C TYR A 32 -1.18 0.65 9.52
N THR A 33 -0.37 0.74 10.58
CA THR A 33 0.13 -0.44 11.29
C THR A 33 -0.51 -0.65 12.66
N GLY A 34 -1.14 0.38 13.23
CA GLY A 34 -1.58 0.38 14.63
C GLY A 34 -0.43 0.35 15.64
N ARG A 35 0.81 0.66 15.22
CA ARG A 35 2.02 0.60 16.06
C ARG A 35 2.68 1.98 16.17
N TYR A 36 3.48 2.18 17.21
CA TYR A 36 4.34 3.35 17.29
C TYR A 36 5.40 3.30 16.16
N PRO A 37 5.53 4.34 15.32
CA PRO A 37 6.50 4.35 14.21
C PRO A 37 7.96 4.12 14.63
N THR A 38 8.30 4.55 15.83
CA THR A 38 9.62 4.35 16.45
C THR A 38 9.95 2.88 16.68
N SER A 39 8.94 2.01 16.85
CA SER A 39 9.15 0.56 17.05
C SER A 39 9.73 -0.18 15.85
N PHE A 40 9.66 0.43 14.66
CA PHE A 40 10.19 -0.14 13.42
C PHE A 40 11.06 0.86 12.63
N GLY A 41 11.60 1.86 13.31
CA GLY A 41 12.65 2.71 12.77
C GLY A 41 12.20 3.90 11.92
N THR A 42 10.93 4.30 11.99
CA THR A 42 10.40 5.48 11.25
C THR A 42 10.31 6.69 12.19
N TYR A 43 11.37 7.50 12.25
CA TYR A 43 11.49 8.67 13.15
C TYR A 43 11.22 10.01 12.44
N SER A 44 11.37 10.04 11.12
CA SER A 44 11.23 11.24 10.29
C SER A 44 10.54 10.94 8.97
N ASN A 45 10.24 11.98 8.17
CA ASN A 45 9.78 11.75 6.80
C ASN A 45 10.88 11.13 5.93
N ASP A 46 12.16 11.40 6.22
CA ASP A 46 13.29 10.80 5.50
C ASP A 46 13.40 9.29 5.77
N ASP A 47 13.00 8.85 6.97
CA ASP A 47 12.89 7.41 7.27
C ASP A 47 11.65 6.79 6.64
N ALA A 48 10.53 7.51 6.56
CA ALA A 48 9.30 7.01 5.93
C ALA A 48 9.49 6.73 4.43
N ILE A 49 10.47 7.38 3.79
CA ILE A 49 10.92 7.08 2.42
C ILE A 49 11.49 5.66 2.28
N LYS A 50 11.92 5.00 3.37
CA LYS A 50 12.35 3.59 3.31
C LYS A 50 11.17 2.62 3.22
N GLY A 51 9.96 3.10 3.50
CA GLY A 51 8.74 2.30 3.58
C GLY A 51 8.57 1.59 4.93
N ILE A 52 7.38 1.01 5.11
CA ILE A 52 7.07 0.17 6.27
C ILE A 52 7.64 -1.24 6.02
N PRO A 53 8.28 -1.89 7.01
CA PRO A 53 8.73 -3.28 6.89
C PRO A 53 7.62 -4.23 6.43
N LEU A 54 7.94 -5.11 5.48
CA LEU A 54 6.95 -5.97 4.81
C LEU A 54 6.38 -7.08 5.70
N ASP A 55 7.03 -7.38 6.82
CA ASP A 55 6.56 -8.31 7.85
C ASP A 55 5.50 -7.69 8.78
N ILE A 56 5.31 -6.36 8.74
CA ILE A 56 4.25 -5.68 9.48
C ILE A 56 2.96 -5.69 8.65
N LYS A 57 1.97 -6.44 9.12
CA LYS A 57 0.64 -6.45 8.52
C LYS A 57 -0.01 -5.06 8.63
N LEU A 58 -0.43 -4.53 7.49
CA LEU A 58 -1.14 -3.26 7.41
C LEU A 58 -2.65 -3.46 7.64
N LEU A 59 -3.31 -2.45 8.21
CA LEU A 59 -4.76 -2.38 8.39
C LEU A 59 -5.57 -2.70 7.12
N PRO A 60 -5.25 -2.16 5.92
CA PRO A 60 -5.94 -2.56 4.70
C PRO A 60 -5.77 -4.04 4.35
N ALA A 61 -4.61 -4.65 4.62
CA ALA A 61 -4.42 -6.09 4.37
C ALA A 61 -5.31 -6.92 5.30
N LEU A 62 -5.45 -6.51 6.57
CA LEU A 62 -6.38 -7.14 7.51
C LEU A 62 -7.84 -7.04 7.02
N PHE A 63 -8.25 -5.89 6.47
CA PHE A 63 -9.58 -5.73 5.88
C PHE A 63 -9.80 -6.63 4.66
N GLN A 64 -8.80 -6.74 3.77
CA GLN A 64 -8.87 -7.63 2.60
C GLN A 64 -9.03 -9.10 2.98
N GLU A 65 -8.30 -9.57 4.00
CA GLU A 65 -8.42 -10.92 4.55
C GLU A 65 -9.84 -11.22 5.06
N ASN A 66 -10.59 -10.19 5.44
CA ASN A 66 -11.97 -10.29 5.94
C ASN A 66 -13.02 -9.89 4.89
N GLY A 67 -12.66 -9.89 3.60
CA GLY A 67 -13.60 -9.73 2.49
C GLY A 67 -13.94 -8.29 2.11
N TYR A 68 -13.26 -7.29 2.67
CA TYR A 68 -13.49 -5.89 2.32
C TYR A 68 -12.69 -5.50 1.06
N ALA A 69 -13.34 -4.73 0.18
CA ALA A 69 -12.64 -4.02 -0.88
C ALA A 69 -11.91 -2.80 -0.28
N THR A 70 -10.64 -2.64 -0.61
CA THR A 70 -9.82 -1.53 -0.12
C THR A 70 -9.27 -0.71 -1.28
N ALA A 71 -9.25 0.61 -1.14
CA ALA A 71 -8.59 1.52 -2.06
C ALA A 71 -7.71 2.50 -1.29
N ASN A 72 -6.60 2.91 -1.89
CA ASN A 72 -5.80 4.04 -1.42
C ASN A 72 -5.91 5.16 -2.46
N ILE A 73 -6.42 6.31 -2.04
CA ILE A 73 -6.65 7.47 -2.91
C ILE A 73 -5.92 8.66 -2.30
N GLY A 74 -4.97 9.21 -3.05
CA GLY A 74 -4.16 10.35 -2.62
C GLY A 74 -2.81 9.97 -2.01
N LYS A 75 -2.36 10.72 -1.01
CA LYS A 75 -0.98 10.67 -0.50
C LYS A 75 -0.71 9.41 0.33
N TRP A 76 0.32 8.65 -0.06
CA TRP A 76 0.81 7.49 0.69
C TRP A 76 1.93 7.84 1.69
N HIS A 77 3.07 8.32 1.20
CA HIS A 77 4.23 8.80 1.99
C HIS A 77 4.87 7.75 2.92
N ASN A 78 4.77 6.46 2.59
CA ASN A 78 5.35 5.32 3.32
C ASN A 78 5.79 4.20 2.35
N SER A 79 6.39 4.57 1.23
CA SER A 79 6.90 3.65 0.22
C SER A 79 8.36 3.91 0.01
N ARG A 80 9.11 2.85 -0.30
CA ARG A 80 10.48 2.98 -0.79
C ARG A 80 10.52 3.96 -1.97
N ILE A 81 11.24 5.06 -1.81
CA ILE A 81 11.53 5.99 -2.92
C ILE A 81 12.97 5.75 -3.32
N ASP A 82 13.18 5.24 -4.52
CA ASP A 82 14.50 5.26 -5.14
C ASP A 82 14.71 6.66 -5.75
N LYS A 83 15.88 7.26 -5.52
CA LYS A 83 16.21 8.57 -6.08
C LYS A 83 16.18 8.48 -7.61
N LYS A 84 15.55 9.45 -8.29
CA LYS A 84 15.79 9.68 -9.71
C LYS A 84 17.29 9.90 -9.93
N ASN A 85 17.79 9.57 -11.12
CA ASN A 85 19.07 10.12 -11.59
C ASN A 85 19.08 11.64 -11.35
N TYR A 86 20.24 12.20 -10.97
CA TYR A 86 20.39 13.59 -10.56
C TYR A 86 19.55 14.57 -11.41
N VAL A 87 18.65 15.30 -10.75
CA VAL A 87 17.93 16.43 -11.33
C VAL A 87 18.72 17.69 -10.95
N ALA A 88 19.10 18.49 -11.94
CA ALA A 88 19.86 19.72 -11.71
C ALA A 88 19.05 20.73 -10.86
N ASP A 89 19.75 21.48 -10.01
CA ASP A 89 19.12 22.34 -9.00
C ASP A 89 18.20 23.44 -9.57
N ASP A 90 18.49 23.88 -10.79
CA ASP A 90 17.71 24.85 -11.57
C ASP A 90 16.37 24.31 -12.09
N VAL A 91 16.22 22.98 -12.14
CA VAL A 91 15.01 22.29 -12.62
C VAL A 91 14.20 21.66 -11.47
N LYS A 92 14.73 21.64 -10.25
CA LYS A 92 14.02 21.09 -9.09
C LYS A 92 12.80 21.92 -8.76
N THR A 93 11.62 21.28 -8.73
CA THR A 93 10.43 21.94 -8.20
C THR A 93 10.40 21.80 -6.67
N ARG A 94 9.55 22.60 -6.01
CA ARG A 94 9.29 22.42 -4.56
C ARG A 94 8.62 21.07 -4.26
N ASP A 95 7.96 20.47 -5.25
CA ASP A 95 7.30 19.18 -5.07
C ASP A 95 8.32 18.05 -5.22
N TYR A 96 8.57 17.33 -4.13
CA TYR A 96 9.47 16.18 -4.12
C TYR A 96 8.96 15.03 -5.01
N HIS A 97 7.68 14.99 -5.35
CA HIS A 97 7.14 14.03 -6.32
C HIS A 97 7.67 14.27 -7.74
N ASP A 98 8.04 15.51 -8.08
CA ASP A 98 8.63 15.81 -9.38
C ASP A 98 10.11 15.39 -9.43
N ASN A 99 10.78 15.45 -8.28
CA ASN A 99 12.21 15.22 -8.15
C ASN A 99 12.61 13.78 -7.80
N MET A 100 11.65 12.92 -7.42
CA MET A 100 11.92 11.54 -6.97
C MET A 100 11.00 10.52 -7.68
N ILE A 101 11.44 9.26 -7.84
CA ILE A 101 10.58 8.17 -8.34
C ILE A 101 10.08 7.39 -7.15
N LEU A 102 8.76 7.32 -6.98
CA LEU A 102 8.18 6.26 -6.16
C LEU A 102 8.43 4.93 -6.87
N SER A 103 9.49 4.25 -6.48
CA SER A 103 9.74 2.89 -6.89
C SER A 103 8.90 1.99 -6.00
N ALA A 104 7.73 1.58 -6.48
CA ALA A 104 7.22 0.30 -6.07
C ALA A 104 8.21 -0.73 -6.64
N ASN A 105 9.31 -1.01 -5.93
CA ASN A 105 10.09 -2.21 -6.14
C ASN A 105 9.18 -3.38 -5.75
N LEU A 106 8.19 -3.65 -6.60
CA LEU A 106 7.73 -4.99 -6.88
C LEU A 106 8.94 -5.69 -7.49
N VAL A 107 9.93 -6.05 -6.66
CA VAL A 107 10.49 -7.38 -6.81
C VAL A 107 9.34 -8.30 -6.45
N MET A 108 8.42 -8.43 -7.40
CA MET A 108 7.32 -9.37 -7.34
C MET A 108 8.06 -10.69 -7.25
N SER A 109 7.97 -11.36 -6.10
CA SER A 109 8.59 -12.67 -5.99
C SER A 109 8.08 -13.50 -7.19
N PRO A 110 8.92 -14.36 -7.79
CA PRO A 110 8.46 -15.19 -8.92
C PRO A 110 7.13 -15.89 -8.61
N LYS A 111 6.91 -16.25 -7.34
CA LYS A 111 5.67 -16.82 -6.81
C LYS A 111 4.46 -15.87 -6.92
N SER A 112 4.64 -14.59 -6.57
CA SER A 112 3.60 -13.55 -6.67
C SER A 112 3.24 -13.20 -8.11
N ALA A 113 4.22 -13.23 -9.02
CA ALA A 113 4.01 -13.01 -10.45
C ALA A 113 3.15 -14.12 -11.07
N VAL A 114 3.51 -15.36 -10.77
CA VAL A 114 2.78 -16.55 -11.22
C VAL A 114 1.35 -16.53 -10.68
N LEU A 115 1.15 -16.18 -9.41
CA LEU A 115 -0.18 -16.12 -8.81
C LEU A 115 -1.10 -15.10 -9.50
N ILE A 116 -0.59 -13.91 -9.82
CA ILE A 116 -1.39 -12.88 -10.52
C ILE A 116 -1.74 -13.32 -11.94
N ILE A 117 -0.76 -13.85 -12.69
CA ILE A 117 -0.99 -14.37 -14.05
C ILE A 117 -2.05 -15.47 -14.00
N LEU A 118 -1.98 -16.36 -13.02
CA LEU A 118 -2.94 -17.45 -12.87
C LEU A 118 -4.34 -16.96 -12.49
N ILE A 119 -4.46 -15.96 -11.62
CA ILE A 119 -5.75 -15.34 -11.26
C ILE A 119 -6.36 -14.67 -12.50
N VAL A 120 -5.57 -13.95 -13.29
CA VAL A 120 -6.02 -13.29 -14.51
C VAL A 120 -6.49 -14.32 -15.55
N ILE A 121 -5.70 -15.36 -15.79
CA ILE A 121 -6.07 -16.45 -16.72
C ILE A 121 -7.33 -17.17 -16.24
N THR A 122 -7.46 -17.44 -14.94
CA THR A 122 -8.65 -18.12 -14.39
C THR A 122 -9.90 -17.26 -14.52
N ARG A 123 -9.80 -15.94 -14.26
CA ARG A 123 -10.93 -15.01 -14.44
C ARG A 123 -11.30 -14.83 -15.91
N LEU A 124 -10.33 -14.82 -16.82
CA LEU A 124 -10.58 -14.82 -18.26
C LEU A 124 -11.24 -16.13 -18.71
N ALA A 125 -10.76 -17.28 -18.25
CA ALA A 125 -11.33 -18.59 -18.57
C ALA A 125 -12.78 -18.73 -18.03
N GLN A 126 -13.09 -18.16 -16.86
CA GLN A 126 -14.47 -18.03 -16.35
C GLN A 126 -15.33 -17.14 -17.26
N ARG A 127 -14.80 -15.99 -17.68
CA ARG A 127 -15.51 -15.03 -18.54
C ARG A 127 -15.82 -15.58 -19.94
N TYR A 128 -14.94 -16.42 -20.48
CA TYR A 128 -15.08 -16.99 -21.83
C TYR A 128 -15.54 -18.46 -21.84
N GLY A 129 -15.90 -19.04 -20.69
CA GLY A 129 -16.49 -20.38 -20.61
C GLY A 129 -15.58 -21.50 -21.12
N ILE A 130 -14.28 -21.50 -20.77
CA ILE A 130 -13.29 -22.49 -21.24
C ILE A 130 -12.97 -23.50 -20.11
N PRO A 131 -13.79 -24.55 -19.89
CA PRO A 131 -13.66 -25.45 -18.73
C PRO A 131 -12.40 -26.30 -18.71
N ARG A 132 -11.78 -26.57 -19.88
CA ARG A 132 -10.56 -27.40 -19.98
C ARG A 132 -9.31 -26.75 -19.36
N LEU A 133 -9.28 -25.41 -19.26
CA LEU A 133 -8.14 -24.69 -18.68
C LEU A 133 -8.07 -24.85 -17.14
N PHE A 134 -9.23 -25.04 -16.49
CA PHE A 134 -9.33 -25.14 -15.03
C PHE A 134 -8.59 -26.36 -14.46
N GLY A 135 -8.72 -27.53 -15.12
CA GLY A 135 -8.09 -28.77 -14.66
C GLY A 135 -6.56 -28.76 -14.77
N ALA A 136 -6.03 -28.11 -15.80
CA ALA A 136 -4.58 -27.96 -15.99
C ALA A 136 -3.98 -26.93 -15.02
N ILE A 137 -4.67 -25.82 -14.79
CA ILE A 137 -4.25 -24.73 -13.90
C ILE A 137 -4.28 -25.15 -12.42
N ALA A 138 -5.30 -25.90 -11.99
CA ALA A 138 -5.40 -26.39 -10.61
C ALA A 138 -4.26 -27.36 -10.24
N ARG A 139 -3.76 -28.16 -11.20
CA ARG A 139 -2.59 -29.04 -10.98
C ARG A 139 -1.28 -28.28 -10.82
N ILE A 140 -1.11 -27.16 -11.54
CA ILE A 140 0.05 -26.27 -11.40
C ILE A 140 0.04 -25.59 -10.02
N PHE A 141 -1.15 -25.25 -9.50
CA PHE A 141 -1.33 -24.66 -8.16
C PHE A 141 -0.80 -25.57 -7.04
N LEU A 142 -1.07 -26.88 -7.12
CA LEU A 142 -0.63 -27.85 -6.12
C LEU A 142 0.89 -28.09 -6.09
N HIS A 143 1.59 -27.84 -7.21
CA HIS A 143 3.05 -28.05 -7.30
C HIS A 143 3.89 -26.83 -6.90
N GLN A 144 3.30 -25.64 -6.82
CA GLN A 144 4.01 -24.38 -6.54
C GLN A 144 3.76 -23.85 -5.11
N VAL A 145 2.85 -24.46 -4.37
CA VAL A 145 2.41 -24.05 -3.01
C VAL A 145 2.94 -25.00 -1.91
N ILE A 146 3.69 -26.05 -2.27
CA ILE A 146 4.49 -26.88 -1.34
C ILE A 146 5.95 -26.47 -1.46
#